data_AF-A0A1V5KB94-F1
#
_entry.id   AF-A0A1V5KB94-F1
#
_cell.length_a   1.000
_cell.length_b   1.000
_cell.length_c   1.000
_cell.angle_alpha   90.00
_cell.angle_beta   90.00
_cell.angle_gamma   90.00
#
_symmetry.space_group_name_H-M   'P 1'
#
loop_
_entity.id
_entity.type
_entity.pdbx_description
1 polymer ?
#
loop_
_entity_poly.entity_id
_entity_poly.type
_entity_poly.pdbx_seq_one_letter_code
_entity_poly.pdbx_strand_id
1 'polypeptide(L)'
;MNIHKSKIDWCTHTWNPVTGCRHDCEYCYARRFIDRFGPKPDEWPDDAVEAIRDATDYMDIYVSGRPARLNNPDGSYKRSTGYPRGFAPTLHAYTLDYPEKRLTPADIFVTSMGDLFGEWVPDEWIERVFTACEKAPQHTYMFLTKNPTRYGQLHYAGKLPQRPNMWYGSTAATEERPIFRLEGYKTFISIEPILGPFSALEEGRDIADLIIVGAMTGPTAKRDAPRREWITALKETCERQHIPLFMKGSLEKLMGSDFIQQYPAEMKARV
;
A
#
# COMPACT_ATOMS: atom_id res chain seq x y z
N MET A 1 -13.09 15.93 -2.17
CA MET A 1 -11.62 15.77 -2.20
C MET A 1 -11.24 14.85 -1.05
N ASN A 2 -9.98 14.45 -0.92
CA ASN A 2 -9.37 13.97 0.33
C ASN A 2 -9.04 12.49 0.35
N ILE A 3 -7.77 12.25 0.67
CA ILE A 3 -7.33 11.28 1.67
C ILE A 3 -8.53 10.71 2.45
N HIS A 4 -8.90 9.47 2.13
CA HIS A 4 -10.15 8.86 2.58
C HIS A 4 -9.95 8.17 3.92
N LYS A 5 -10.89 8.34 4.86
CA LYS A 5 -10.90 7.53 6.09
C LYS A 5 -10.86 6.06 5.70
N SER A 6 -9.93 5.33 6.29
CA SER A 6 -9.68 3.94 5.96
C SER A 6 -10.40 3.00 6.93
N LYS A 7 -10.74 1.81 6.45
CA LYS A 7 -11.08 0.66 7.31
C LYS A 7 -9.88 -0.28 7.51
N ILE A 8 -8.70 0.09 7.02
CA ILE A 8 -7.48 -0.70 7.18
C ILE A 8 -6.95 -0.48 8.59
N ASP A 9 -6.83 -1.58 9.34
CA ASP A 9 -6.61 -1.57 10.78
C ASP A 9 -5.33 -0.89 11.27
N TRP A 10 -4.37 -0.55 10.42
CA TRP A 10 -3.09 0.06 10.84
C TRP A 10 -2.87 1.47 10.29
N CYS A 11 -3.81 2.01 9.49
CA CYS A 11 -3.78 3.40 9.05
C CYS A 11 -5.10 4.11 9.33
N THR A 12 -5.07 5.43 9.43
CA THR A 12 -6.28 6.23 9.62
C THR A 12 -6.92 6.60 8.30
N HIS A 13 -6.10 6.78 7.25
CA HIS A 13 -6.55 7.17 5.94
C HIS A 13 -5.77 6.50 4.81
N THR A 14 -6.34 6.53 3.62
CA THR A 14 -5.68 6.11 2.37
C THR A 14 -5.59 7.27 1.40
N TRP A 15 -4.52 7.30 0.63
CA TRP A 15 -4.33 8.22 -0.49
C TRP A 15 -3.81 7.43 -1.67
N ASN A 16 -4.51 7.50 -2.81
CA ASN A 16 -4.20 6.69 -3.99
C ASN A 16 -3.81 7.59 -5.17
N PRO A 17 -2.61 8.22 -5.13
CA PRO A 17 -2.12 8.99 -6.26
C PRO A 17 -1.83 8.08 -7.46
N VAL A 18 -1.50 6.80 -7.22
CA VAL A 18 -1.41 5.77 -8.24
C VAL A 18 -2.42 4.66 -7.92
N THR A 19 -3.07 4.12 -8.94
CA THR A 19 -3.96 2.95 -8.83
C THR A 19 -3.59 1.91 -9.86
N GLY A 20 -3.91 0.64 -9.60
CA GLY A 20 -3.58 -0.46 -10.50
C GLY A 20 -2.14 -0.94 -10.33
N CYS A 21 -1.91 -2.19 -10.73
CA CYS A 21 -0.59 -2.82 -10.74
C CYS A 21 -0.55 -3.98 -11.75
N ARG A 22 0.64 -4.52 -12.02
CA ARG A 22 0.82 -5.69 -12.90
C ARG A 22 1.07 -6.99 -12.15
N HIS A 23 0.93 -7.01 -10.82
CA HIS A 23 1.02 -8.25 -10.04
C HIS A 23 -0.13 -9.19 -10.37
N ASP A 24 0.20 -10.48 -10.52
CA ASP A 24 -0.79 -11.55 -10.72
C ASP A 24 -1.17 -12.19 -9.38
N CYS A 25 -1.87 -11.42 -8.53
CA CYS A 25 -2.34 -11.94 -7.25
C CYS A 25 -3.65 -12.72 -7.43
N GLU A 26 -3.68 -13.98 -7.00
CA GLU A 26 -4.88 -14.85 -7.02
C GLU A 26 -6.11 -14.18 -6.37
N TYR A 27 -5.89 -13.47 -5.25
CA TYR A 27 -6.94 -12.76 -4.50
C TYR A 27 -6.63 -11.27 -4.37
N CYS A 28 -6.67 -10.54 -5.48
CA CYS A 28 -6.47 -9.09 -5.47
C CYS A 28 -7.75 -8.32 -5.11
N TYR A 29 -7.86 -7.83 -3.86
CA TYR A 29 -8.94 -6.93 -3.44
C TYR A 29 -9.03 -5.69 -4.33
N ALA A 30 -7.89 -5.04 -4.60
CA ALA A 30 -7.85 -3.81 -5.40
C ALA A 30 -8.36 -4.03 -6.83
N ARG A 31 -7.98 -5.14 -7.48
CA ARG A 31 -8.46 -5.52 -8.82
C ARG A 31 -9.97 -5.70 -8.82
N ARG A 32 -10.50 -6.55 -7.92
CA ARG A 32 -11.95 -6.80 -7.82
C ARG A 32 -12.75 -5.53 -7.53
N PHE A 33 -12.23 -4.65 -6.66
CA PHE A 33 -12.84 -3.36 -6.38
C PHE A 33 -12.84 -2.49 -7.64
N ILE A 34 -11.72 -2.38 -8.32
CA ILE A 34 -11.59 -1.58 -9.53
C ILE A 34 -12.44 -2.13 -10.68
N ASP A 35 -12.53 -3.45 -10.87
CA ASP A 35 -13.42 -4.07 -11.86
C ASP A 35 -14.89 -3.72 -11.59
N ARG A 36 -15.27 -3.56 -10.32
CA ARG A 36 -16.61 -3.12 -9.93
C ARG A 36 -16.87 -1.66 -10.31
N PHE A 37 -15.92 -0.76 -10.12
CA PHE A 37 -16.12 0.70 -10.26
C PHE A 37 -15.56 1.31 -11.55
N GLY A 38 -14.74 0.58 -12.30
CA GLY A 38 -14.22 0.93 -13.61
C GLY A 38 -15.29 0.90 -14.71
N PRO A 39 -14.91 1.23 -15.96
CA PRO A 39 -15.82 1.25 -17.10
C PRO A 39 -16.53 -0.10 -17.32
N LYS A 40 -17.81 -0.05 -17.62
CA LYS A 40 -18.61 -1.18 -18.15
C LYS A 40 -18.56 -1.21 -19.68
N PRO A 41 -18.99 -2.30 -20.33
CA PRO A 41 -18.95 -2.41 -21.79
C PRO A 41 -19.69 -1.29 -22.54
N ASP A 42 -20.65 -0.64 -21.90
CA ASP A 42 -21.43 0.49 -22.41
C ASP A 42 -20.99 1.85 -21.81
N GLU A 43 -19.75 1.95 -21.34
CA GLU A 43 -19.18 3.16 -20.75
C GLU A 43 -17.83 3.51 -21.39
N TRP A 44 -17.71 4.72 -21.95
CA TRP A 44 -16.49 5.19 -22.59
C TRP A 44 -15.83 6.29 -21.77
N PRO A 45 -14.57 6.10 -21.33
CA PRO A 45 -13.78 7.18 -20.73
C PRO A 45 -13.59 8.35 -21.68
N ASP A 46 -13.65 9.56 -21.13
CA ASP A 46 -13.27 10.77 -21.84
C ASP A 46 -11.75 10.92 -21.99
N ASP A 47 -11.33 12.05 -22.58
CA ASP A 47 -9.96 12.41 -22.88
C ASP A 47 -9.13 12.85 -21.67
N ALA A 48 -9.67 12.77 -20.45
CA ALA A 48 -8.97 13.16 -19.23
C ALA A 48 -7.71 12.32 -18.94
N VAL A 49 -7.55 11.21 -19.66
CA VAL A 49 -6.61 10.14 -19.35
C VAL A 49 -5.73 9.87 -20.55
N GLU A 50 -4.50 10.29 -20.43
CA GLU A 50 -3.47 10.18 -21.46
C GLU A 50 -2.67 8.91 -21.23
N ALA A 51 -2.43 8.13 -22.29
CA ALA A 51 -1.48 7.05 -22.24
C ALA A 51 -0.08 7.64 -22.30
N ILE A 52 0.80 7.26 -21.36
CA ILE A 52 2.22 7.56 -21.52
C ILE A 52 2.83 6.52 -22.45
N ARG A 53 3.48 7.00 -23.51
CA ARG A 53 4.33 6.18 -24.38
C ARG A 53 5.79 6.45 -23.99
N ASP A 54 6.64 5.42 -24.10
CA ASP A 54 8.10 5.52 -23.98
C ASP A 54 8.68 5.86 -22.59
N ALA A 55 7.87 5.93 -21.52
CA ALA A 55 8.41 6.15 -20.16
C ALA A 55 8.95 4.88 -19.49
N THR A 56 8.50 3.71 -19.95
CA THR A 56 8.96 2.39 -19.50
C THR A 56 8.80 1.40 -20.66
N ASP A 57 9.44 0.23 -20.57
CA ASP A 57 9.18 -0.88 -21.51
C ASP A 57 7.74 -1.43 -21.43
N TYR A 58 6.96 -0.98 -20.44
CA TYR A 58 5.56 -1.35 -20.28
C TYR A 58 4.65 -0.43 -21.08
N MET A 59 3.81 -1.06 -21.90
CA MET A 59 2.66 -0.41 -22.51
C MET A 59 1.51 -0.26 -21.49
N ASP A 60 0.58 0.64 -21.80
CA ASP A 60 -0.68 0.83 -21.09
C ASP A 60 -0.55 1.33 -19.64
N ILE A 61 0.31 2.34 -19.42
CA ILE A 61 0.27 3.17 -18.21
C ILE A 61 -0.32 4.55 -18.54
N TYR A 62 -1.00 5.17 -17.58
CA TYR A 62 -1.84 6.34 -17.85
C TYR A 62 -1.65 7.47 -16.83
N VAL A 63 -1.87 8.71 -17.26
CA VAL A 63 -1.97 9.88 -16.39
C VAL A 63 -3.34 10.50 -16.53
N SER A 64 -3.97 10.77 -15.41
CA SER A 64 -5.25 11.45 -15.33
C SER A 64 -5.07 12.84 -14.73
N GLY A 65 -5.36 13.88 -15.52
CA GLY A 65 -5.22 15.29 -15.13
C GLY A 65 -6.43 15.84 -14.35
N ARG A 66 -7.54 15.10 -14.33
CA ARG A 66 -8.79 15.40 -13.61
C ARG A 66 -9.57 14.11 -13.41
N PRO A 67 -10.57 14.05 -12.52
CA PRO A 67 -11.50 12.92 -12.50
C PRO A 67 -12.07 12.66 -13.90
N ALA A 68 -11.91 11.44 -14.40
CA ALA A 68 -12.35 11.07 -15.73
C ALA A 68 -13.88 10.91 -15.74
N ARG A 69 -14.50 11.22 -16.88
CA ARG A 69 -15.92 11.00 -17.11
C ARG A 69 -16.11 9.73 -17.92
N LEU A 70 -17.13 8.99 -17.57
CA LEU A 70 -17.65 7.89 -18.36
C LEU A 70 -18.91 8.39 -19.07
N ASN A 71 -18.94 8.18 -20.38
CA ASN A 71 -20.02 8.58 -21.25
C ASN A 71 -20.78 7.36 -21.77
N ASN A 72 -22.07 7.55 -22.07
CA ASN A 72 -22.90 6.58 -22.77
C ASN A 72 -22.43 6.41 -24.24
N PRO A 73 -22.91 5.39 -24.98
CA PRO A 73 -22.57 5.22 -26.39
C PRO A 73 -22.89 6.45 -27.27
N ASP A 74 -23.89 7.24 -26.89
CA ASP A 74 -24.30 8.47 -27.58
C ASP A 74 -23.44 9.71 -27.22
N GLY A 75 -22.41 9.55 -26.38
CA GLY A 75 -21.52 10.61 -25.92
C GLY A 75 -22.06 11.43 -24.74
N SER A 76 -23.28 11.18 -24.28
CA SER A 76 -23.82 11.86 -23.10
C SER A 76 -23.13 11.41 -21.81
N TYR A 77 -22.99 12.33 -20.84
CA TYR A 77 -22.38 12.04 -19.54
C TYR A 77 -23.18 10.99 -18.77
N LYS A 78 -22.49 9.96 -18.25
CA LYS A 78 -23.09 8.94 -17.38
C LYS A 78 -22.68 9.11 -15.92
N ARG A 79 -21.38 9.10 -15.64
CA ARG A 79 -20.83 9.25 -14.28
C ARG A 79 -19.34 9.59 -14.31
N SER A 80 -18.80 10.05 -13.19
CA SER A 80 -17.35 10.17 -13.00
C SER A 80 -16.73 8.86 -12.50
N THR A 81 -15.45 8.62 -12.81
CA THR A 81 -14.69 7.48 -12.29
C THR A 81 -13.25 7.88 -11.96
N GLY A 82 -12.71 7.25 -10.92
CA GLY A 82 -11.28 7.27 -10.61
C GLY A 82 -10.51 6.14 -11.29
N TYR A 83 -11.18 5.24 -12.04
CA TYR A 83 -10.53 4.06 -12.64
C TYR A 83 -10.82 3.94 -14.14
N PRO A 84 -10.57 5.00 -14.93
CA PRO A 84 -10.98 5.06 -16.34
C PRO A 84 -10.33 4.00 -17.23
N ARG A 85 -9.21 3.41 -16.81
CA ARG A 85 -8.49 2.36 -17.53
C ARG A 85 -8.47 1.04 -16.76
N GLY A 86 -9.51 0.81 -15.95
CA GLY A 86 -9.61 -0.38 -15.11
C GLY A 86 -8.40 -0.50 -14.19
N PHE A 87 -7.84 -1.71 -14.10
CA PHE A 87 -6.70 -2.01 -13.22
C PHE A 87 -5.32 -1.67 -13.82
N ALA A 88 -5.26 -0.99 -14.97
CA ALA A 88 -4.01 -0.51 -15.52
C ALA A 88 -3.37 0.56 -14.61
N PRO A 89 -2.04 0.55 -14.42
CA PRO A 89 -1.34 1.58 -13.65
C PRO A 89 -1.69 2.98 -14.14
N THR A 90 -2.26 3.79 -13.24
CA THR A 90 -2.73 5.14 -13.56
C THR A 90 -2.31 6.11 -12.47
N LEU A 91 -1.58 7.17 -12.83
CA LEU A 91 -1.32 8.32 -11.96
C LEU A 91 -2.49 9.29 -12.02
N HIS A 92 -3.08 9.59 -10.86
CA HIS A 92 -4.11 10.61 -10.69
C HIS A 92 -3.45 11.93 -10.30
N ALA A 93 -2.87 12.62 -11.30
CA ALA A 93 -2.09 13.84 -11.09
C ALA A 93 -2.85 14.93 -10.33
N TYR A 94 -4.17 15.03 -10.54
CA TYR A 94 -5.05 15.96 -9.82
C TYR A 94 -5.19 15.69 -8.32
N THR A 95 -4.65 14.58 -7.81
CA THR A 95 -4.71 14.20 -6.39
C THR A 95 -3.42 14.51 -5.62
N LEU A 96 -2.38 14.99 -6.31
CA LEU A 96 -1.06 15.23 -5.71
C LEU A 96 -1.06 16.33 -4.65
N ASP A 97 -2.02 17.27 -4.70
CA ASP A 97 -2.15 18.32 -3.68
C ASP A 97 -3.06 17.94 -2.50
N TYR A 98 -3.58 16.71 -2.48
CA TYR A 98 -4.53 16.28 -1.43
C TYR A 98 -3.89 16.22 -0.03
N PRO A 99 -2.63 15.77 0.15
CA PRO A 99 -1.97 15.82 1.46
C PRO A 99 -1.89 17.22 2.05
N GLU A 100 -1.48 18.22 1.26
CA GLU A 100 -1.36 19.61 1.73
C GLU A 100 -2.71 20.20 2.15
N LYS A 101 -3.79 19.82 1.48
CA LYS A 101 -5.16 20.27 1.81
C LYS A 101 -5.67 19.71 3.13
N ARG A 102 -5.06 18.66 3.68
CA ARG A 102 -5.46 18.07 4.95
C ARG A 102 -4.64 18.66 6.10
N LEU A 103 -5.26 19.54 6.87
CA LEU A 103 -4.59 20.22 7.99
C LEU A 103 -4.42 19.31 9.22
N THR A 104 -5.36 18.39 9.48
CA THR A 104 -5.29 17.49 10.63
C THR A 104 -4.32 16.33 10.36
N PRO A 105 -3.30 16.11 11.22
CA PRO A 105 -2.40 14.96 11.12
C PRO A 105 -3.13 13.63 10.91
N ALA A 106 -2.50 12.71 10.18
CA ALA A 106 -3.05 11.41 9.84
C ALA A 106 -1.93 10.44 9.50
N ASP A 107 -2.14 9.17 9.81
CA ASP A 107 -1.36 8.06 9.29
C ASP A 107 -2.01 7.59 7.98
N ILE A 108 -1.30 7.80 6.87
CA ILE A 108 -1.78 7.66 5.50
C ILE A 108 -1.10 6.47 4.84
N PHE A 109 -1.89 5.46 4.47
CA PHE A 109 -1.42 4.43 3.54
C PHE A 109 -1.47 4.96 2.11
N VAL A 110 -0.30 5.09 1.49
CA VAL A 110 -0.14 5.57 0.12
C VAL A 110 -0.27 4.40 -0.86
N THR A 111 -1.14 4.55 -1.87
CA THR A 111 -1.37 3.59 -2.95
C THR A 111 -1.90 2.23 -2.45
N SER A 112 -2.95 2.25 -1.63
CA SER A 112 -3.67 1.05 -1.18
C SER A 112 -4.39 0.27 -2.30
N MET A 113 -4.60 0.90 -3.46
CA MET A 113 -5.30 0.35 -4.62
C MET A 113 -4.37 0.01 -5.80
N GLY A 114 -3.07 -0.16 -5.53
CA GLY A 114 -2.06 -0.47 -6.53
C GLY A 114 -0.73 -0.88 -5.88
N ASP A 115 0.36 -0.67 -6.60
CA ASP A 115 1.72 -0.78 -6.06
C ASP A 115 2.58 0.32 -6.70
N LEU A 116 2.98 1.31 -5.91
CA LEU A 116 3.71 2.51 -6.37
C LEU A 116 5.14 2.19 -6.80
N PHE A 117 5.70 1.06 -6.36
CA PHE A 117 7.11 0.73 -6.56
C PHE A 117 7.29 -0.46 -7.51
N GLY A 118 6.27 -0.81 -8.30
CA GLY A 118 6.42 -1.76 -9.39
C GLY A 118 7.32 -1.23 -10.51
N GLU A 119 7.97 -2.13 -11.24
CA GLU A 119 8.87 -1.80 -12.35
C GLU A 119 8.16 -1.01 -13.48
N TRP A 120 6.84 -1.14 -13.60
CA TRP A 120 5.99 -0.39 -14.53
C TRP A 120 5.68 1.04 -14.09
N VAL A 121 6.11 1.46 -12.90
CA VAL A 121 5.90 2.82 -12.40
C VAL A 121 7.15 3.66 -12.71
N PRO A 122 7.03 4.72 -13.54
CA PRO A 122 8.13 5.64 -13.79
C PRO A 122 8.63 6.30 -12.51
N ASP A 123 9.94 6.51 -12.38
CA ASP A 123 10.54 7.23 -11.25
C ASP A 123 9.88 8.60 -11.03
N GLU A 124 9.56 9.32 -12.12
CA GLU A 124 8.92 10.64 -12.05
C GLU A 124 7.62 10.61 -11.24
N TRP A 125 6.83 9.54 -11.35
CA TRP A 125 5.58 9.41 -10.59
C TRP A 125 5.88 9.26 -9.09
N ILE A 126 6.88 8.45 -8.76
CA ILE A 126 7.30 8.19 -7.38
C ILE A 126 7.84 9.49 -6.77
N GLU A 127 8.71 10.21 -7.49
CA GLU A 127 9.29 11.49 -7.08
C GLU A 127 8.21 12.57 -6.85
N ARG A 128 7.18 12.61 -7.71
CA ARG A 128 6.02 13.50 -7.53
C ARG A 128 5.20 13.17 -6.30
N VAL A 129 5.03 11.88 -5.99
CA VAL A 129 4.35 11.43 -4.76
C VAL A 129 5.17 11.82 -3.53
N PHE A 130 6.48 11.58 -3.53
CA PHE A 130 7.36 12.01 -2.44
C PHE A 130 7.34 13.52 -2.23
N THR A 131 7.41 14.31 -3.32
CA THR A 131 7.30 15.77 -3.27
C THR A 131 6.00 16.22 -2.60
N ALA A 132 4.88 15.57 -2.93
CA ALA A 132 3.59 15.86 -2.29
C ALA A 132 3.59 15.51 -0.79
N CYS A 133 4.27 14.42 -0.39
CA CYS A 133 4.42 14.08 1.02
C CYS A 133 5.29 15.09 1.78
N GLU A 134 6.39 15.56 1.19
CA GLU A 134 7.28 16.55 1.81
C GLU A 134 6.62 17.91 2.01
N LYS A 135 5.67 18.29 1.15
CA LYS A 135 4.85 19.49 1.32
C LYS A 135 3.84 19.40 2.46
N ALA A 136 3.57 18.21 3.00
CA ALA A 136 2.61 17.99 4.07
C ALA A 136 3.21 17.14 5.21
N PRO A 137 4.26 17.65 5.89
CA PRO A 137 5.02 16.89 6.90
C PRO A 137 4.24 16.56 8.18
N GLN A 138 3.04 17.14 8.36
CA GLN A 138 2.15 16.85 9.48
C GLN A 138 1.56 15.42 9.44
N HIS A 139 1.68 14.71 8.32
CA HIS A 139 1.19 13.35 8.16
C HIS A 139 2.31 12.33 8.29
N THR A 140 1.97 11.12 8.74
CA THR A 140 2.81 9.94 8.61
C THR A 140 2.41 9.20 7.34
N TYR A 141 3.36 8.90 6.46
CA TYR A 141 3.13 8.18 5.22
C TYR A 141 3.65 6.76 5.33
N MET A 142 2.80 5.79 5.04
CA MET A 142 3.15 4.39 4.96
C MET A 142 3.11 3.96 3.51
N PHE A 143 4.28 3.60 2.98
CA PHE A 143 4.47 3.03 1.66
C PHE A 143 4.57 1.51 1.80
N LEU A 144 3.82 0.74 1.03
CA LEU A 144 3.89 -0.73 1.08
C LEU A 144 3.99 -1.27 -0.34
N THR A 145 4.93 -2.19 -0.58
CA THR A 145 5.15 -2.77 -1.91
C THR A 145 5.48 -4.26 -1.85
N LYS A 146 5.20 -4.97 -2.95
CA LYS A 146 5.73 -6.31 -3.22
C LYS A 146 7.06 -6.29 -4.00
N ASN A 147 7.57 -5.10 -4.34
CA ASN A 147 8.82 -4.88 -5.07
C ASN A 147 9.86 -4.13 -4.22
N PRO A 148 10.22 -4.60 -3.01
CA PRO A 148 11.05 -3.82 -2.09
C PRO A 148 12.46 -3.54 -2.59
N THR A 149 12.97 -4.30 -3.56
CA THR A 149 14.23 -3.99 -4.29
C THR A 149 14.20 -2.59 -4.91
N ARG A 150 13.02 -2.09 -5.31
CA ARG A 150 12.84 -0.75 -5.88
C ARG A 150 13.23 0.36 -4.91
N TYR A 151 13.03 0.17 -3.60
CA TYR A 151 13.52 1.13 -2.61
C TYR A 151 15.04 1.23 -2.64
N GLY A 152 15.76 0.11 -2.73
CA GLY A 152 17.21 0.09 -2.86
C GLY A 152 17.69 0.82 -4.12
N GLN A 153 17.05 0.56 -5.26
CA GLN A 153 17.36 1.27 -6.52
C GLN A 153 17.18 2.78 -6.38
N LEU A 154 16.07 3.23 -5.80
CA LEU A 154 15.81 4.65 -5.55
C LEU A 154 16.81 5.24 -4.56
N HIS A 155 17.21 4.51 -3.52
CA HIS A 155 18.22 4.96 -2.57
C HIS A 155 19.57 5.19 -3.26
N TYR A 156 20.07 4.22 -4.01
CA TYR A 156 21.35 4.35 -4.72
C TYR A 156 21.33 5.43 -5.81
N ALA A 157 20.15 5.75 -6.35
CA ALA A 157 19.95 6.86 -7.26
C ALA A 157 19.78 8.23 -6.56
N GLY A 158 19.77 8.29 -5.22
CA GLY A 158 19.53 9.52 -4.46
C GLY A 158 18.07 10.02 -4.48
N LYS A 159 17.13 9.14 -4.81
CA LYS A 159 15.70 9.45 -5.02
C LYS A 159 14.77 8.98 -3.89
N LEU A 160 15.27 8.21 -2.92
CA LEU A 160 14.48 7.71 -1.78
C LEU A 160 14.61 8.66 -0.57
N PRO A 161 13.58 9.43 -0.21
CA PRO A 161 13.67 10.41 0.87
C PRO A 161 13.82 9.76 2.24
N GLN A 162 14.81 10.19 3.00
CA GLN A 162 14.96 9.80 4.40
C GLN A 162 14.27 10.85 5.30
N ARG A 163 13.02 10.59 5.66
CA ARG A 163 12.19 11.50 6.48
C ARG A 163 11.59 10.76 7.68
N PRO A 164 11.48 11.41 8.85
CA PRO A 164 10.99 10.76 10.07
C PRO A 164 9.51 10.36 10.01
N ASN A 165 8.76 10.92 9.06
CA ASN A 165 7.34 10.66 8.83
C ASN A 165 7.08 9.77 7.59
N MET A 166 8.11 9.16 6.99
CA MET A 166 7.96 8.25 5.85
C MET A 166 8.43 6.84 6.23
N TRP A 167 7.52 5.88 6.10
CA TRP A 167 7.73 4.48 6.43
C TRP A 167 7.72 3.62 5.17
N TYR A 168 8.75 2.81 4.99
CA TYR A 168 8.99 1.98 3.80
C TYR A 168 8.75 0.50 4.11
N GLY A 169 7.60 0.02 3.65
CA GLY A 169 7.08 -1.30 3.96
C GLY A 169 7.30 -2.32 2.86
N SER A 170 7.60 -3.56 3.27
CA SER A 170 7.67 -4.72 2.38
C SER A 170 6.51 -5.67 2.67
N THR A 171 5.80 -6.13 1.63
CA THR A 171 4.83 -7.22 1.75
C THR A 171 5.57 -8.56 1.69
N ALA A 172 5.45 -9.38 2.73
CA ALA A 172 6.08 -10.70 2.81
C ALA A 172 5.10 -11.74 3.37
N ALA A 173 4.37 -12.44 2.49
CA ALA A 173 3.44 -13.50 2.92
C ALA A 173 4.18 -14.75 3.46
N THR A 174 5.46 -14.89 3.10
CA THR A 174 6.40 -15.94 3.54
C THR A 174 7.78 -15.31 3.73
N GLU A 175 8.68 -16.00 4.44
CA GLU A 175 10.06 -15.54 4.72
C GLU A 175 10.94 -15.39 3.47
N GLU A 176 10.62 -16.14 2.40
CA GLU A 176 11.40 -16.13 1.15
C GLU A 176 11.27 -14.81 0.37
N ARG A 177 10.26 -13.99 0.70
CA ARG A 177 10.04 -12.73 0.00
C ARG A 177 11.13 -11.71 0.40
N PRO A 178 11.71 -10.99 -0.56
CA PRO A 178 12.66 -9.92 -0.25
C PRO A 178 12.05 -8.89 0.69
N ILE A 179 12.87 -8.35 1.59
CA ILE A 179 12.50 -7.27 2.53
C ILE A 179 13.49 -6.12 2.34
N PHE A 180 12.99 -4.89 2.39
CA PHE A 180 13.83 -3.70 2.44
C PHE A 180 14.17 -3.35 3.89
N ARG A 181 15.47 -3.35 4.21
CA ARG A 181 16.05 -2.79 5.43
C ARG A 181 17.29 -2.01 5.05
N LEU A 182 17.39 -0.78 5.52
CA LEU A 182 18.57 0.06 5.37
C LEU A 182 18.63 1.03 6.55
N GLU A 183 19.83 1.23 7.11
CA GLU A 183 20.04 2.12 8.24
C GLU A 183 19.53 3.54 7.93
N GLY A 184 18.90 4.16 8.92
CA GLY A 184 18.36 5.51 8.81
C GLY A 184 16.97 5.61 8.17
N TYR A 185 16.46 4.54 7.57
CA TYR A 185 15.08 4.47 7.08
C TYR A 185 14.16 3.80 8.10
N LYS A 186 12.94 4.33 8.22
CA LYS A 186 11.87 3.66 8.95
C LYS A 186 11.25 2.61 8.03
N THR A 187 11.16 1.39 8.50
CA THR A 187 10.76 0.22 7.72
C THR A 187 9.76 -0.62 8.47
N PHE A 188 8.89 -1.30 7.72
CA PHE A 188 7.95 -2.24 8.30
C PHE A 188 7.74 -3.44 7.40
N ILE A 189 7.27 -4.54 7.96
CA ILE A 189 6.91 -5.73 7.19
C ILE A 189 5.43 -6.00 7.39
N SER A 190 4.72 -6.18 6.28
CA SER A 190 3.32 -6.63 6.28
C SER A 190 3.27 -8.09 5.86
N ILE A 191 3.06 -8.96 6.85
CA ILE A 191 2.87 -10.40 6.71
C ILE A 191 1.37 -10.66 6.53
N GLU A 192 0.89 -10.41 5.31
CA GLU A 192 -0.53 -10.44 4.98
C GLU A 192 -0.84 -11.11 3.63
N PRO A 193 -1.54 -12.26 3.63
CA PRO A 193 -1.79 -13.12 4.79
C PRO A 193 -0.51 -13.82 5.25
N ILE A 194 -0.43 -14.21 6.53
CA ILE A 194 0.57 -15.17 7.00
C ILE A 194 0.23 -16.57 6.48
N LEU A 195 1.09 -17.13 5.62
CA LEU A 195 0.86 -18.42 4.95
C LEU A 195 1.75 -19.56 5.48
N GLY A 196 2.64 -19.26 6.42
CA GLY A 196 3.54 -20.22 7.03
C GLY A 196 4.23 -19.63 8.27
N PRO A 197 5.14 -20.40 8.91
CA PRO A 197 5.98 -19.86 9.97
C PRO A 197 6.84 -18.69 9.46
N PHE A 198 7.16 -17.78 10.36
CA PHE A 198 8.02 -16.61 10.12
C PHE A 198 9.15 -16.53 11.17
N SER A 199 9.90 -17.63 11.28
CA SER A 199 11.17 -17.83 12.00
C SER A 199 12.37 -17.05 11.47
N ALA A 200 12.31 -16.43 10.29
CA ALA A 200 13.41 -15.58 9.76
C ALA A 200 13.83 -14.44 10.72
N LEU A 201 12.99 -14.14 11.72
CA LEU A 201 13.26 -13.18 12.78
C LEU A 201 14.22 -13.70 13.85
N GLU A 202 14.44 -15.01 13.97
CA GLU A 202 15.04 -15.63 15.16
C GLU A 202 16.54 -15.38 15.31
N GLU A 203 17.24 -14.98 14.24
CA GLU A 203 18.70 -14.84 14.21
C GLU A 203 19.24 -13.47 14.71
N GLY A 204 18.46 -12.72 15.49
CA GLY A 204 18.92 -11.46 16.10
C GLY A 204 19.16 -10.33 15.09
N ARG A 205 18.53 -10.40 13.92
CA ARG A 205 18.65 -9.40 12.87
C ARG A 205 17.66 -8.26 13.13
N ASP A 206 18.16 -7.02 13.07
CA ASP A 206 17.34 -5.83 12.95
C ASP A 206 16.73 -5.78 11.54
N ILE A 207 15.49 -6.25 11.41
CA ILE A 207 14.87 -6.43 10.10
C ILE A 207 13.76 -5.42 9.77
N ALA A 208 13.18 -4.76 10.78
CA ALA A 208 12.09 -3.81 10.63
C ALA A 208 11.81 -3.09 11.95
N ASP A 209 11.23 -1.89 11.86
CA ASP A 209 10.83 -1.08 13.03
C ASP A 209 9.36 -1.34 13.42
N LEU A 210 8.62 -2.11 12.63
CA LEU A 210 7.24 -2.53 12.86
C LEU A 210 6.92 -3.82 12.08
N ILE A 211 6.25 -4.77 12.73
CA ILE A 211 5.65 -5.93 12.06
C ILE A 211 4.13 -5.81 12.09
N ILE A 212 3.50 -5.96 10.93
CA ILE A 212 2.04 -6.06 10.78
C ILE A 212 1.72 -7.47 10.31
N VAL A 213 0.81 -8.16 10.99
CA VAL A 213 0.41 -9.54 10.65
C VAL A 213 -1.10 -9.69 10.58
N GLY A 214 -1.58 -10.45 9.60
CA GLY A 214 -3.00 -10.73 9.42
C GLY A 214 -3.28 -12.08 8.78
N ALA A 215 -4.47 -12.61 9.03
CA ALA A 215 -5.00 -13.78 8.32
C ALA A 215 -5.63 -13.40 6.97
N MET A 216 -5.72 -14.38 6.08
CA MET A 216 -6.54 -14.28 4.86
C MET A 216 -7.99 -13.95 5.24
N THR A 217 -8.64 -13.09 4.48
CA THR A 217 -10.05 -12.74 4.64
C THR A 217 -10.82 -13.01 3.34
N GLY A 218 -12.11 -13.28 3.44
CA GLY A 218 -12.96 -13.56 2.28
C GLY A 218 -13.29 -15.05 2.08
N PRO A 219 -13.77 -15.45 0.88
CA PRO A 219 -14.40 -16.75 0.66
C PRO A 219 -13.54 -17.97 0.99
N THR A 220 -12.21 -17.88 0.84
CA THR A 220 -11.27 -18.98 1.09
C THR A 220 -10.60 -18.93 2.47
N ALA A 221 -10.96 -17.96 3.33
CA ALA A 221 -10.29 -17.74 4.61
C ALA A 221 -10.25 -18.97 5.53
N LYS A 222 -11.22 -19.87 5.43
CA LYS A 222 -11.23 -21.13 6.20
C LYS A 222 -10.15 -22.12 5.75
N ARG A 223 -9.87 -22.19 4.45
CA ARG A 223 -8.85 -23.07 3.86
C ARG A 223 -7.45 -22.56 4.22
N ASP A 224 -7.27 -21.26 4.12
CA ASP A 224 -5.97 -20.59 4.30
C ASP A 224 -5.84 -20.00 5.72
N ALA A 225 -6.49 -20.63 6.71
CA ALA A 225 -6.48 -20.17 8.09
C ALA A 225 -5.09 -20.37 8.71
N PRO A 226 -4.51 -19.35 9.35
CA PRO A 226 -3.18 -19.48 9.92
C PRO A 226 -3.21 -20.33 11.18
N ARG A 227 -2.09 -20.99 11.47
CA ARG A 227 -1.92 -21.71 12.74
C ARG A 227 -1.54 -20.73 13.84
N ARG A 228 -2.15 -20.87 15.02
CA ARG A 228 -1.85 -20.05 16.20
C ARG A 228 -0.37 -20.09 16.56
N GLU A 229 0.26 -21.27 16.46
CA GLU A 229 1.68 -21.48 16.75
C GLU A 229 2.62 -20.56 15.96
N TRP A 230 2.30 -20.24 14.70
CA TRP A 230 3.10 -19.34 13.87
C TRP A 230 3.06 -17.90 14.39
N ILE A 231 1.88 -17.47 14.83
CA ILE A 231 1.65 -16.11 15.33
C ILE A 231 2.23 -15.95 16.74
N THR A 232 2.14 -17.01 17.57
CA THR A 232 2.78 -17.04 18.89
C THR A 232 4.30 -16.93 18.77
N ALA A 233 4.94 -17.72 17.89
CA ALA A 233 6.39 -17.64 17.67
C ALA A 233 6.82 -16.24 17.15
N LEU A 234 6.02 -15.65 16.25
CA LEU A 234 6.22 -14.29 15.75
C LEU A 234 6.15 -13.26 16.89
N LYS A 235 5.14 -13.37 17.77
CA LYS A 235 4.97 -12.50 18.94
C LYS A 235 6.16 -12.60 19.89
N GLU A 236 6.56 -13.81 20.29
CA GLU A 236 7.69 -14.04 21.18
C GLU A 236 8.99 -13.45 20.60
N THR A 237 9.18 -13.54 19.29
CA THR A 237 10.35 -12.95 18.65
C THR A 237 10.31 -11.43 18.61
N CYS A 238 9.16 -10.84 18.30
CA CYS A 238 8.96 -9.39 18.37
C CYS A 238 9.23 -8.85 19.79
N GLU A 239 8.73 -9.55 20.82
CA GLU A 239 8.96 -9.17 22.22
C GLU A 239 10.44 -9.23 22.60
N ARG A 240 11.13 -10.31 22.23
CA ARG A 240 12.57 -10.49 22.48
C ARG A 240 13.44 -9.44 21.77
N GLN A 241 13.01 -8.96 20.61
CA GLN A 241 13.72 -7.95 19.81
C GLN A 241 13.22 -6.53 20.05
N HIS A 242 12.23 -6.34 20.93
CA HIS A 242 11.58 -5.05 21.17
C HIS A 242 11.00 -4.40 19.90
N ILE A 243 10.52 -5.21 18.96
CA ILE A 243 9.86 -4.74 17.74
C ILE A 243 8.34 -4.67 18.00
N PRO A 244 7.68 -3.52 17.77
CA PRO A 244 6.23 -3.43 17.84
C PRO A 244 5.54 -4.42 16.90
N LEU A 245 4.62 -5.22 17.44
CA LEU A 245 3.77 -6.13 16.68
C LEU A 245 2.33 -5.63 16.61
N PHE A 246 1.83 -5.45 15.39
CA PHE A 246 0.44 -5.12 15.11
C PHE A 246 -0.30 -6.33 14.53
N MET A 247 -1.22 -6.90 15.30
CA MET A 247 -2.15 -7.93 14.81
C MET A 247 -3.41 -7.28 14.24
N LYS A 248 -3.76 -7.61 13.00
CA LYS A 248 -5.04 -7.19 12.41
C LYS A 248 -6.23 -7.85 13.11
N GLY A 249 -7.39 -7.21 13.04
CA GLY A 249 -8.65 -7.72 13.61
C GLY A 249 -9.02 -9.13 13.13
N SER A 250 -8.53 -9.55 11.95
CA SER A 250 -8.70 -10.92 11.45
C SER A 250 -8.09 -12.00 12.34
N LEU A 251 -7.20 -11.65 13.28
CA LEU A 251 -6.57 -12.54 14.23
C LEU A 251 -7.20 -12.53 15.63
N GLU A 252 -8.13 -11.61 15.94
CA GLU A 252 -8.70 -11.46 17.30
C GLU A 252 -9.26 -12.77 17.84
N LYS A 253 -10.10 -13.45 17.05
CA LYS A 253 -10.71 -14.72 17.45
C LYS A 253 -9.68 -15.83 17.65
N LEU A 254 -8.63 -15.86 16.82
CA LEU A 254 -7.60 -16.90 16.87
C LEU A 254 -6.66 -16.71 18.06
N MET A 255 -6.32 -15.47 18.39
CA MET A 255 -5.33 -15.13 19.43
C MET A 255 -5.97 -14.94 20.81
N GLY A 256 -7.21 -14.48 20.91
CA GLY A 256 -7.89 -14.28 22.20
C GLY A 256 -7.12 -13.30 23.08
N SER A 257 -6.77 -13.69 24.30
CA SER A 257 -5.99 -12.86 25.23
C SER A 257 -4.57 -12.52 24.76
N ASP A 258 -4.04 -13.24 23.76
CA ASP A 258 -2.72 -12.97 23.17
C ASP A 258 -2.77 -11.94 22.03
N PHE A 259 -3.96 -11.44 21.68
CA PHE A 259 -4.12 -10.42 20.65
C PHE A 259 -3.50 -9.09 21.09
N ILE A 260 -2.62 -8.52 20.28
CA ILE A 260 -1.95 -7.25 20.56
C ILE A 260 -1.92 -6.32 19.35
N GLN A 261 -1.98 -5.01 19.62
CA GLN A 261 -1.85 -3.95 18.65
C GLN A 261 -0.88 -2.90 19.17
N GLN A 262 0.40 -3.13 18.92
CA GLN A 262 1.46 -2.19 19.29
C GLN A 262 1.79 -1.29 18.10
N TYR A 263 2.13 -0.04 18.41
CA TYR A 263 2.54 0.96 17.44
C TYR A 263 3.91 1.50 17.82
N PRO A 264 4.76 1.85 16.85
CA PRO A 264 5.95 2.65 17.10
C PRO A 264 5.55 3.99 17.74
N ALA A 265 6.40 4.53 18.60
CA ALA A 265 6.07 5.74 19.38
C ALA A 265 5.70 6.95 18.50
N GLU A 266 6.20 7.00 17.27
CA GLU A 266 5.96 8.09 16.33
C GLU A 266 4.68 7.93 15.52
N MET A 267 4.07 6.74 15.52
CA MET A 267 2.72 6.54 15.02
C MET A 267 1.73 6.83 16.14
N LYS A 268 0.76 7.72 15.88
CA LYS A 268 -0.16 8.15 16.95
C LYS A 268 -1.00 6.96 17.41
N ALA A 269 -0.85 6.61 18.68
CA ALA A 269 -1.74 5.71 19.37
C ALA A 269 -3.20 6.19 19.19
N ARG A 270 -4.07 5.24 18.82
CA ARG A 270 -5.48 5.49 18.59
C ARG A 270 -6.15 5.91 19.90
N VAL A 271 -6.66 7.14 19.96
CA VAL A 271 -7.72 7.54 20.89
C VAL A 271 -9.01 7.63 20.10
#